data_AF-A0A967P8P3-F1
#
_entry.id   AF-A0A967P8P3-F1
#
_cell.length_a   1.000
_cell.length_b   1.000
_cell.length_c   1.000
_cell.angle_alpha   90.00
_cell.angle_beta   90.00
_cell.angle_gamma   90.00
#
_symmetry.space_group_name_H-M   'P 1'
#
loop_
_entity.id
_entity.type
_entity.pdbx_description
1 polymer ?
#
loop_
_entity_poly.entity_id
_entity_poly.type
_entity_poly.pdbx_seq_one_letter_code
_entity_poly.pdbx_strand_id
1 'polypeptide(L)' 'MKQAAKVAFPIPNSEHYHYRIPDDLKDLVGLGHRVLVPIKSRKAIGYVIGLEKPPADIKLKDIIDVLDEKPLF' A
#
# COMPACT_ATOMS: atom_id res chain seq x y z
N MET A 1 -3.34 -14.26 -7.49
CA MET A 1 -2.20 -13.89 -6.62
C MET A 1 -1.84 -12.42 -6.82
N LYS A 2 -2.41 -11.54 -5.99
CA LYS A 2 -1.99 -10.15 -5.81
C LYS A 2 -1.17 -10.14 -4.51
N GLN A 3 0.07 -9.67 -4.53
CA GLN A 3 0.96 -9.77 -3.36
C GLN A 3 1.60 -8.42 -3.00
N ALA A 4 1.42 -7.39 -3.84
CA ALA A 4 1.87 -6.04 -3.56
C ALA A 4 0.82 -5.00 -3.96
N ALA A 5 0.83 -3.89 -3.23
CA ALA A 5 0.07 -2.69 -3.54
C ALA A 5 1.03 -1.55 -3.91
N LYS A 6 0.66 -0.81 -4.95
CA LYS A 6 1.29 0.46 -5.29
C LYS A 6 0.61 1.57 -4.50
N VAL A 7 1.37 2.24 -3.65
CA VAL A 7 0.85 3.23 -2.70
C VAL A 7 1.42 4.59 -3.04
N ALA A 8 0.54 5.54 -3.34
CA ALA A 8 0.87 6.94 -3.57
C ALA A 8 0.73 7.75 -2.28
N PHE A 9 1.56 8.78 -2.14
CA PHE A 9 1.52 9.69 -0.99
C PHE A 9 1.21 11.11 -1.46
N PRO A 10 0.52 11.92 -0.63
CA PRO A 10 0.30 13.34 -0.90
C PRO A 10 1.59 14.15 -0.63
N ILE A 11 2.65 13.84 -1.37
CA ILE A 11 3.95 14.52 -1.32
C ILE A 11 4.29 15.08 -2.71
N PRO A 12 5.17 16.09 -2.79
CA PRO A 12 5.63 16.61 -4.08
C PRO A 12 6.17 15.47 -4.98
N ASN A 13 5.97 15.61 -6.29
CA ASN A 13 6.42 14.68 -7.35
C ASN A 13 5.62 13.39 -7.55
N SER A 14 4.45 13.24 -6.92
CA SER A 14 3.53 12.09 -7.16
C SER A 14 4.23 10.73 -7.05
N GLU A 15 5.17 10.62 -6.10
CA GLU A 15 5.90 9.38 -5.87
C GLU A 15 4.98 8.29 -5.33
N HIS A 16 5.27 7.06 -5.75
CA HIS A 16 4.59 5.86 -5.29
C HIS A 16 5.61 4.77 -5.02
N TYR A 17 5.27 3.92 -4.07
CA TYR A 17 6.13 2.83 -3.64
C TYR A 17 5.33 1.53 -3.56
N HIS A 18 6.01 0.40 -3.71
CA HIS A 18 5.39 -0.91 -3.59
C HIS A 18 5.49 -1.40 -2.15
N TYR A 19 4.39 -1.90 -1.63
CA TYR A 19 4.31 -2.52 -0.32
C TYR A 19 3.71 -3.92 -0.44
N ARG A 20 4.19 -4.85 0.37
CA ARG A 20 3.59 -6.17 0.49
C ARG A 20 2.23 -6.03 1.16
N ILE A 21 1.26 -6.82 0.69
CA ILE A 21 -0.03 -6.98 1.35
C ILE A 21 0.08 -8.21 2.28
N PRO A 22 0.04 -8.03 3.62
CA PRO A 22 -0.06 -9.13 4.57
C PRO A 22 -1.29 -10.00 4.35
N ASP A 23 -1.22 -11.27 4.75
CA ASP A 23 -2.26 -12.27 4.49
C ASP A 23 -3.60 -11.91 5.14
N ASP A 24 -3.55 -11.36 6.35
CA ASP A 24 -4.68 -10.84 7.13
C ASP A 24 -5.31 -9.57 6.54
N LEU A 25 -4.59 -8.85 5.67
CA LEU A 25 -5.08 -7.64 5.01
C LEU A 25 -5.48 -7.88 3.54
N LYS A 26 -5.33 -9.10 3.00
CA LYS A 26 -5.59 -9.40 1.58
C LYS A 26 -7.00 -9.08 1.13
N ASP A 27 -7.98 -9.32 1.98
CA ASP A 27 -9.40 -9.10 1.67
C ASP A 27 -9.88 -7.68 1.98
N LEU A 28 -9.05 -6.88 2.67
CA LEU A 28 -9.33 -5.50 3.05
C LEU A 28 -8.67 -4.50 2.09
N VAL A 29 -7.46 -4.78 1.62
CA VAL A 29 -6.70 -3.86 0.77
C VAL A 29 -7.27 -3.86 -0.66
N GLY A 30 -7.91 -2.76 -1.05
CA GLY A 30 -8.39 -2.50 -2.41
C GLY A 30 -7.87 -1.19 -3.00
N LEU A 31 -8.07 -0.99 -4.31
CA LEU A 31 -7.87 0.32 -4.94
C LEU A 31 -8.68 1.40 -4.19
N GLY A 32 -8.14 2.61 -4.11
CA GLY A 32 -8.80 3.77 -3.49
C GLY A 32 -8.83 3.77 -1.95
N HIS A 33 -8.37 2.70 -1.28
CA HIS A 33 -8.26 2.67 0.17
C HIS A 33 -7.08 3.50 0.67
N ARG A 34 -7.23 4.10 1.86
CA ARG A 34 -6.10 4.60 2.63
C ARG A 34 -5.45 3.47 3.40
N VAL A 35 -4.13 3.44 3.38
CA VAL A 35 -3.32 2.46 4.08
C VAL A 35 -2.28 3.17 4.94
N LEU A 36 -2.00 2.58 6.10
CA LEU A 36 -0.88 2.98 6.95
C LEU A 36 0.34 2.15 6.56
N VAL A 37 1.46 2.84 6.26
CA VAL A 37 2.68 2.17 5.79
C VAL A 37 3.94 2.79 6.40
N PRO A 38 5.05 2.05 6.51
CA PRO A 38 6.32 2.58 6.95
C PRO A 38 7.03 3.34 5.82
N ILE A 39 7.46 4.57 6.09
CA ILE A 39 8.30 5.38 5.20
C ILE A 39 9.51 5.92 5.96
N LYS A 40 10.72 5.51 5.55
CA LYS A 40 11.97 5.76 6.30
C LYS A 40 11.81 5.42 7.79
N SER A 41 11.90 6.41 8.68
CA SER A 41 11.81 6.31 10.15
C SER A 41 10.42 6.62 10.72
N ARG A 42 9.41 6.85 9.88
CA ARG A 42 8.05 7.22 10.31
C ARG A 42 6.99 6.35 9.65
N LYS A 43 5.76 6.44 10.13
CA LYS A 43 4.57 5.91 9.44
C LYS A 43 3.91 7.04 8.64
N ALA A 44 3.28 6.70 7.53
CA ALA A 44 2.53 7.65 6.72
C ALA A 44 1.25 7.01 6.18
N ILE A 45 0.26 7.86 5.93
CA ILE A 45 -0.96 7.48 5.23
C ILE A 45 -0.70 7.63 3.74
N GLY A 46 -0.96 6.57 2.99
CA GLY A 46 -0.93 6.57 1.53
C GLY A 46 -2.22 6.00 0.95
N TYR A 47 -2.35 6.09 -0.36
CA TYR A 47 -3.52 5.64 -1.11
C TYR A 47 -3.13 4.52 -2.06
N VAL A 48 -3.90 3.44 -2.06
CA VAL A 48 -3.68 2.32 -2.97
C VAL A 48 -4.13 2.72 -4.38
N ILE A 49 -3.17 2.82 -5.29
CA ILE A 49 -3.40 3.21 -6.69
C ILE A 49 -3.14 2.08 -7.69
N GLY A 50 -2.72 0.90 -7.20
CA GLY A 50 -2.45 -0.28 -8.01
C GLY A 50 -2.34 -1.54 -7.17
N LEU A 51 -2.72 -2.68 -7.74
CA LEU A 51 -2.56 -4.00 -7.14
C LEU A 51 -1.85 -4.90 -8.15
N GLU A 52 -0.69 -5.40 -7.79
CA GLU A 52 0.18 -6.12 -8.72
C GLU A 52 0.93 -7.29 -8.07
N LYS A 53 1.71 -7.99 -8.88
CA LYS A 53 2.68 -8.94 -8.37
C LYS A 53 3.93 -8.16 -7.92
N PRO A 54 4.51 -8.47 -6.76
CA PRO A 54 5.74 -7.86 -6.32
C PRO A 54 6.82 -8.08 -7.39
N PRO A 55 7.70 -7.11 -7.64
CA PRO A 55 8.90 -7.33 -8.43
C PRO A 55 9.69 -8.50 -7.84
N ALA A 56 10.25 -9.36 -8.71
CA ALA A 56 11.17 -10.39 -8.26
C ALA A 56 12.37 -9.74 -7.54
N ASP A 57 12.87 -10.39 -6.50
CA ASP A 57 14.11 -10.02 -5.80
C ASP A 57 14.11 -8.69 -5.02
N ILE A 58 12.94 -8.12 -4.71
CA ILE A 58 12.83 -6.95 -3.84
C ILE A 58 12.14 -7.32 -2.52
N LYS A 59 12.82 -7.07 -1.40
CA LYS A 59 12.22 -7.14 -0.07
C LYS A 59 11.31 -5.93 0.16
N LEU A 60 10.01 -6.11 -0.06
CA LEU A 60 9.01 -5.09 0.22
C LEU A 60 8.77 -4.95 1.73
N LYS A 61 8.46 -3.72 2.16
CA LYS A 61 7.89 -3.47 3.48
C LYS A 61 6.39 -3.77 3.46
N ASP A 62 5.83 -4.02 4.63
CA ASP A 62 4.42 -4.40 4.76
C ASP A 62 3.50 -3.19 4.88
N ILE A 63 2.28 -3.33 4.38
CA ILE A 63 1.16 -2.51 4.85
C ILE A 63 0.90 -2.84 6.32
N ILE A 64 0.75 -1.80 7.14
CA ILE A 64 0.50 -1.92 8.57
C ILE A 64 -0.99 -2.06 8.84
N ASP A 65 -1.81 -1.27 8.13
CA ASP A 65 -3.25 -1.22 8.36
C ASP A 65 -4.02 -0.65 7.16
N VAL A 66 -5.31 -0.95 7.08
CA VAL A 66 -6.28 -0.36 6.16
C VAL A 66 -7.20 0.56 6.96
N LEU A 67 -7.23 1.84 6.60
CA LEU A 67 -7.84 2.88 7.45
C LEU A 67 -9.30 3.18 7.12
N ASP A 68 -9.86 2.52 6.11
CA ASP A 68 -11.23 2.71 5.64
C ASP A 68 -11.91 1.35 5.43
N GLU A 69 -13.20 1.25 5.78
CA GLU A 69 -14.00 0.05 5.48
C GLU A 69 -14.31 -0.10 3.98
N LYS A 70 -14.28 1.01 3.24
CA LYS A 70 -14.58 1.07 1.80
C LYS A 70 -13.59 2.03 1.10
N PRO A 71 -13.34 1.86 -0.21
CA PRO A 71 -12.57 2.83 -0.98
C PRO A 71 -13.17 4.23 -0.89
N LEU A 72 -12.31 5.25 -0.92
CA LEU A 72 -12.76 6.65 -0.97
C LEU A 72 -13.21 7.10 -2.38
N PHE A 73 -13.00 6.27 -3.40
CA PHE A 73 -13.30 6.54 -4.80
C PHE A 73 -13.79 5.29 -5.51
#